data_AF-A0A5N5XRL3-F1
#
_entry.id   AF-A0A5N5XRL3-F1
#
_cell.length_a   1.000
_cell.length_b   1.000
_cell.length_c   1.000
_cell.angle_alpha   90.00
_cell.angle_beta   90.00
_cell.angle_gamma   90.00
#
_symmetry.space_group_name_H-M   'P 1'
#
loop_
_entity.id
_entity.type
_entity.pdbx_description
1 polymer ?
#
loop_
_entity_poly.entity_id
_entity_poly.type
_entity_poly.pdbx_seq_one_letter_code
_entity_poly.pdbx_strand_id
1 'polypeptide(L)'
;MSPKILKKYSLETKQKVVIARQAGIMSDNQIVKKFNLSHKSLIYAWLAKFKIPDFKRKNRLYPLETKLKVVFMKQEGHSLKTIQQKFHIHNKEQIRRWTQWFNQKEFHR
;
A
#
# COMPACT_ATOMS: atom_id res chain seq x y z
N MET A 1 17.88 25.94 21.21
CA MET A 1 18.46 24.92 20.29
C MET A 1 17.40 23.87 20.01
N SER A 2 16.96 23.71 18.76
CA SER A 2 15.98 22.68 18.41
C SER A 2 16.63 21.29 18.42
N PRO A 3 15.97 20.24 18.97
CA PRO A 3 16.57 18.92 19.05
C PRO A 3 16.81 18.35 17.65
N LYS A 4 18.06 17.94 17.38
CA LYS A 4 18.43 17.22 16.15
C LYS A 4 17.67 15.90 16.13
N ILE A 5 16.75 15.74 15.17
CA ILE A 5 16.03 14.47 14.94
C ILE A 5 17.08 13.40 14.60
N LEU A 6 17.40 12.54 15.57
CA LEU A 6 18.27 11.39 15.34
C LEU A 6 17.58 10.46 14.33
N LYS A 7 18.17 10.30 13.15
CA LYS A 7 17.68 9.35 12.15
C LYS A 7 17.87 7.94 12.72
N LYS A 8 16.78 7.27 13.11
CA LYS A 8 16.74 5.89 13.67
C LYS A 8 17.59 4.86 12.89
N TYR A 9 17.80 5.07 11.60
CA TYR A 9 18.59 4.20 10.73
C TYR A 9 19.71 4.98 10.04
N SER A 10 20.94 4.46 10.11
CA SER A 10 22.13 4.99 9.43
C SER A 10 21.99 4.94 7.90
N LEU A 11 22.84 5.67 7.17
CA LEU A 11 22.84 5.64 5.71
C LEU A 11 23.26 4.27 5.18
N GLU A 12 24.27 3.67 5.79
CA GLU A 12 24.81 2.36 5.43
C GLU A 12 23.75 1.27 5.52
N THR A 13 22.95 1.24 6.59
CA THR A 13 21.84 0.28 6.74
C THR A 13 20.82 0.42 5.62
N LYS A 14 20.52 1.66 5.20
CA LYS A 14 19.55 1.91 4.12
C LYS A 14 20.06 1.41 2.78
N GLN A 15 21.35 1.61 2.49
CA GLN A 15 21.99 1.10 1.28
C GLN A 15 21.99 -0.44 1.25
N LYS A 16 22.38 -1.09 2.35
CA LYS A 16 22.38 -2.57 2.46
C LYS A 16 20.98 -3.16 2.23
N VAL A 17 19.93 -2.54 2.79
CA VAL A 17 18.53 -2.95 2.60
C VAL A 17 18.11 -2.86 1.12
N VAL A 18 18.51 -1.78 0.46
CA VAL A 18 18.19 -1.54 -0.95
C VAL A 18 18.90 -2.56 -1.87
N ILE A 19 20.19 -2.81 -1.66
CA ILE A 19 20.96 -3.81 -2.40
C ILE A 19 20.35 -5.21 -2.20
N ALA A 20 20.05 -5.58 -0.95
CA ALA A 20 19.44 -6.88 -0.65
C ALA A 20 18.09 -7.05 -1.37
N ARG A 21 17.32 -5.97 -1.52
CA ARG A 21 16.04 -6.01 -2.21
C ARG A 21 16.18 -6.11 -3.74
N GLN A 22 17.16 -5.42 -4.31
CA GLN A 22 17.48 -5.49 -5.75
C GLN A 22 18.03 -6.85 -6.15
N ALA A 23 18.85 -7.47 -5.28
CA ALA A 23 19.40 -8.80 -5.52
C ALA A 23 18.30 -9.89 -5.61
N GLY A 24 17.09 -9.64 -5.09
CA GLY A 24 15.96 -10.58 -5.19
C GLY A 24 16.08 -11.84 -4.31
N ILE A 25 17.18 -12.00 -3.58
CA ILE A 25 17.49 -13.19 -2.76
C ILE A 25 16.56 -13.28 -1.53
N MET A 26 16.12 -12.14 -1.00
CA MET A 26 15.33 -12.08 0.24
C MET A 26 13.98 -11.41 0.00
N SER A 27 12.92 -12.00 0.55
CA SER A 27 11.60 -11.36 0.63
C SER A 27 11.64 -10.13 1.54
N ASP A 28 10.70 -9.19 1.35
CA ASP A 28 10.60 -7.97 2.18
C ASP A 28 10.53 -8.32 3.68
N ASN A 29 9.83 -9.39 4.05
CA ASN A 29 9.71 -9.84 5.44
C ASN A 29 11.06 -10.33 6.01
N GLN A 30 11.87 -11.03 5.20
CA GLN A 30 13.20 -11.47 5.62
C GLN A 30 14.16 -10.29 5.77
N ILE A 31 14.07 -9.29 4.89
CA ILE A 31 14.85 -8.04 4.99
C ILE A 31 14.48 -7.28 6.27
N VAL A 32 13.19 -7.16 6.58
CA VAL A 32 12.71 -6.52 7.83
C VAL A 32 13.30 -7.21 9.06
N LYS A 33 13.27 -8.55 9.11
CA LYS A 33 13.84 -9.33 10.22
C LYS A 33 15.36 -9.16 10.30
N LYS A 34 16.08 -9.29 9.19
CA LYS A 34 17.56 -9.22 9.14
C LYS A 34 18.11 -7.87 9.57
N PHE A 35 17.44 -6.78 9.20
CA PHE A 35 17.89 -5.41 9.49
C PHE A 35 17.11 -4.74 10.65
N ASN A 36 16.30 -5.51 11.39
CA ASN A 36 15.46 -5.03 12.50
C ASN A 36 14.67 -3.74 12.15
N LEU A 37 14.01 -3.75 10.99
CA LEU A 37 13.21 -2.63 10.53
C LEU A 37 11.87 -2.63 11.27
N SER A 38 11.36 -1.44 11.62
CA SER A 38 10.06 -1.36 12.30
C SER A 38 8.91 -1.80 11.39
N HIS A 39 8.92 -1.39 10.12
CA HIS A 39 7.89 -1.74 9.15
C HIS A 39 8.47 -1.92 7.74
N LYS A 40 7.86 -2.82 6.96
CA LYS A 40 8.22 -3.07 5.55
C LYS A 40 8.13 -1.85 4.64
N SER A 41 7.28 -0.88 5.00
CA SER A 41 7.12 0.37 4.23
C SER A 41 8.40 1.19 4.13
N LEU A 42 9.33 1.02 5.07
CA LEU A 42 10.65 1.67 5.04
C LEU A 42 11.48 1.23 3.83
N ILE A 43 11.40 -0.05 3.45
CA ILE A 43 12.09 -0.58 2.26
C ILE A 43 11.63 0.21 1.04
N TYR A 44 10.32 0.36 0.85
CA TYR A 44 9.73 1.10 -0.27
C TYR A 44 10.03 2.59 -0.23
N ALA A 45 10.09 3.21 0.95
CA ALA A 45 10.46 4.61 1.10
C ALA A 45 11.93 4.85 0.72
N TRP A 46 12.82 3.92 1.06
CA TRP A 46 14.24 4.02 0.71
C TRP A 46 14.48 3.74 -0.77
N LEU A 47 13.84 2.72 -1.36
CA LEU A 47 13.90 2.49 -2.80
C LEU A 47 13.50 3.73 -3.61
N ALA A 48 12.41 4.40 -3.23
CA ALA A 48 11.98 5.65 -3.83
C ALA A 48 13.02 6.79 -3.62
N LYS A 49 13.59 6.89 -2.41
CA LYS A 49 14.60 7.89 -2.08
C LYS A 49 15.89 7.74 -2.90
N PHE A 50 16.30 6.50 -3.19
CA PHE A 50 17.47 6.21 -4.01
C PHE A 50 17.16 6.18 -5.52
N LYS A 51 15.96 6.61 -5.94
CA LYS A 51 15.53 6.70 -7.35
C LYS A 51 15.72 5.40 -8.14
N ILE A 52 15.47 4.24 -7.52
CA ILE A 52 15.65 2.96 -8.22
C ILE A 52 14.53 2.75 -9.25
N PRO A 53 14.87 2.64 -10.55
CA PRO A 53 13.94 2.84 -11.65
C PRO A 53 12.85 1.76 -11.80
N ASP A 54 13.00 0.58 -11.20
CA ASP A 54 12.06 -0.54 -11.40
C ASP A 54 11.12 -0.84 -10.23
N PHE A 55 11.16 -0.05 -9.15
CA PHE A 55 10.23 -0.25 -8.04
C PHE A 55 8.85 0.37 -8.33
N LYS A 56 8.09 -0.24 -9.25
CA LYS A 56 6.67 0.10 -9.43
C LYS A 56 5.85 -0.53 -8.31
N ARG A 57 5.33 0.29 -7.38
CA ARG A 57 4.27 -0.17 -6.48
C ARG A 57 3.09 -0.60 -7.35
N LYS A 58 2.74 -1.89 -7.31
CA LYS A 58 1.52 -2.40 -7.95
C LYS A 58 0.31 -1.85 -7.19
N ASN A 59 -0.08 -0.62 -7.50
CA ASN A 59 -1.36 -0.08 -7.07
C ASN A 59 -2.43 -0.78 -7.90
N ARG A 60 -3.23 -1.64 -7.27
CA ARG A 60 -4.44 -2.18 -7.92
C ARG A 60 -5.44 -1.04 -8.03
N LEU A 61 -5.50 -0.42 -9.19
CA LEU A 61 -6.52 0.55 -9.52
C LEU A 61 -7.74 -0.20 -10.02
N TYR A 62 -8.91 0.12 -9.46
CA TYR A 62 -10.19 -0.36 -9.96
C TYR A 62 -10.80 0.73 -10.84
N PRO A 63 -11.33 0.39 -12.02
CA PRO A 63 -12.05 1.34 -12.87
C PRO A 63 -13.22 2.00 -12.11
N LEU A 64 -13.55 3.24 -12.49
CA LEU A 64 -14.66 3.98 -11.89
C LEU A 64 -15.98 3.22 -11.99
N GLU A 65 -16.24 2.59 -13.15
CA GLU A 65 -17.43 1.77 -13.37
C GLU A 65 -17.54 0.63 -12.35
N THR A 66 -16.43 -0.05 -12.05
CA THR A 66 -16.38 -1.09 -11.02
C THR A 66 -16.68 -0.51 -9.63
N LYS A 67 -16.11 0.66 -9.30
CA LYS A 67 -16.39 1.34 -8.02
C LYS A 67 -17.89 1.66 -7.90
N LEU A 68 -18.53 2.18 -8.95
CA LEU A 68 -19.96 2.51 -8.96
C LEU A 68 -20.83 1.25 -8.80
N LYS A 69 -20.56 0.20 -9.57
CA LYS A 69 -21.28 -1.10 -9.45
C LYS A 69 -21.21 -1.68 -8.04
N VAL A 70 -20.05 -1.56 -7.40
CA VAL A 70 -19.83 -1.99 -6.01
C VAL A 70 -20.65 -1.17 -5.03
N VAL A 71 -20.73 0.15 -5.21
CA VAL A 71 -21.53 1.03 -4.37
C VAL A 71 -23.02 0.74 -4.52
N PHE A 72 -23.52 0.61 -5.76
CA PHE A 72 -24.93 0.28 -5.99
C PHE A 72 -25.32 -1.05 -5.34
N MET A 73 -24.52 -2.11 -5.52
CA MET A 73 -24.78 -3.38 -4.82
C MET A 73 -24.76 -3.24 -3.29
N LYS A 74 -23.94 -2.34 -2.74
CA LYS A 74 -23.96 -2.07 -1.30
C LYS A 74 -25.24 -1.35 -0.86
N GLN A 75 -25.76 -0.43 -1.67
CA GLN A 75 -27.02 0.28 -1.43
C GLN A 75 -28.23 -0.64 -1.56
N GLU A 76 -28.19 -1.61 -2.47
CA GLU A 76 -29.18 -2.71 -2.62
C GLU A 76 -29.18 -3.71 -1.44
N GLY A 77 -28.26 -3.55 -0.48
CA GLY A 77 -28.23 -4.37 0.74
C GLY A 77 -27.33 -5.60 0.65
N HIS A 78 -26.60 -5.82 -0.46
CA HIS A 78 -25.68 -6.97 -0.55
C HIS A 78 -24.57 -6.89 0.51
N SER A 79 -24.15 -8.08 0.97
CA SER A 79 -23.07 -8.22 1.94
C SER A 79 -21.71 -7.86 1.33
N LEU A 80 -20.81 -7.35 2.16
CA LEU A 80 -19.44 -7.04 1.74
C LEU A 80 -18.72 -8.28 1.19
N LYS A 81 -18.98 -9.47 1.75
CA LYS A 81 -18.37 -10.73 1.30
C LYS A 81 -18.81 -11.09 -0.12
N THR A 82 -20.10 -10.95 -0.41
CA THR A 82 -20.68 -11.22 -1.74
C THR A 82 -20.09 -10.26 -2.79
N ILE A 83 -20.06 -8.97 -2.48
CA ILE A 83 -19.48 -7.94 -3.36
C ILE A 83 -17.98 -8.20 -3.58
N GLN A 84 -17.26 -8.54 -2.50
CA GLN A 84 -15.83 -8.83 -2.55
C GLN A 84 -15.51 -9.99 -3.49
N GLN A 85 -16.28 -11.09 -3.39
CA GLN A 85 -16.13 -12.25 -4.26
C GLN A 85 -16.46 -11.91 -5.72
N LYS A 86 -17.57 -11.19 -5.96
CA LYS A 86 -18.06 -10.84 -7.30
C LYS A 86 -17.11 -9.92 -8.08
N PHE A 87 -16.48 -8.94 -7.41
CA PHE A 87 -15.60 -7.96 -8.05
C PHE A 87 -14.11 -8.23 -7.81
N HIS A 88 -13.77 -9.40 -7.26
CA HIS A 88 -12.40 -9.79 -6.90
C HIS A 88 -11.65 -8.72 -6.07
N ILE A 89 -12.39 -8.04 -5.19
CA ILE A 89 -11.83 -6.99 -4.35
C ILE A 89 -11.01 -7.64 -3.25
N HIS A 90 -9.78 -7.18 -3.07
CA HIS A 90 -8.90 -7.81 -2.08
C HIS A 90 -9.26 -7.44 -0.64
N ASN A 91 -9.77 -6.21 -0.42
CA ASN A 91 -10.02 -5.69 0.92
C ASN A 91 -11.42 -5.08 1.04
N LYS A 92 -12.23 -5.62 1.96
CA LYS A 92 -13.58 -5.11 2.28
C LYS A 92 -13.63 -3.64 2.71
N GLU A 93 -12.54 -3.12 3.29
CA GLU A 93 -12.46 -1.71 3.67
C GLU A 93 -12.43 -0.78 2.44
N GLN A 94 -12.00 -1.28 1.27
CA GLN A 94 -12.09 -0.51 0.01
C GLN A 94 -13.56 -0.28 -0.37
N ILE A 95 -14.40 -1.30 -0.23
CA ILE A 95 -15.84 -1.21 -0.49
C ILE A 95 -16.47 -0.17 0.43
N ARG A 96 -16.17 -0.23 1.74
CA ARG A 96 -16.67 0.75 2.73
C ARG A 96 -16.26 2.17 2.37
N ARG A 97 -15.00 2.41 2.02
CA ARG A 97 -14.52 3.73 1.59
C ARG A 97 -15.22 4.22 0.34
N TRP A 98 -15.41 3.39 -0.67
CA TRP A 98 -16.11 3.79 -1.89
C TRP A 98 -17.57 4.17 -1.62
N THR A 99 -18.27 3.41 -0.77
CA THR A 99 -19.63 3.76 -0.35
C THR A 99 -19.67 5.07 0.43
N GLN A 100 -18.72 5.29 1.35
CA GLN A 100 -18.62 6.53 2.09
C GLN A 100 -18.36 7.72 1.17
N TRP A 101 -17.41 7.62 0.25
CA TRP A 101 -17.10 8.66 -0.73
C TRP A 101 -18.28 8.98 -1.63
N PHE A 102 -19.02 7.96 -2.08
CA PHE A 102 -20.24 8.17 -2.86
C PHE A 102 -21.30 8.93 -2.08
N ASN A 103 -21.54 8.55 -0.81
CA ASN A 103 -22.51 9.24 0.06
C ASN A 103 -22.09 10.68 0.37
N GLN A 104 -20.79 10.96 0.41
CA GLN A 104 -20.22 12.29 0.62
C GLN A 104 -20.07 13.10 -0.67
N LYS A 105 -20.47 12.56 -1.84
CA LYS A 105 -20.26 13.15 -3.17
C LYS A 105 -18.78 13.44 -3.51
N GLU A 106 -17.84 12.73 -2.87
CA GLU A 106 -16.39 12.83 -3.11
C GLU A 106 -15.94 11.82 -4.17
N PHE A 107 -16.22 12.08 -5.45
CA PHE A 107 -15.93 11.13 -6.55
C PHE A 107 -14.45 11.06 -6.98
N HIS A 108 -13.58 11.89 -6.40
CA HIS A 108 -12.22 12.12 -6.89
C HIS A 108 -11.14 11.67 -5.88
N ARG A 109 -11.16 10.42 -5.40
CA ARG A 109 -10.05 9.82 -4.61
C ARG A 109 -9.76 8.34 -4.93
#